data_AF-A0A5C8LIF3-F1
#
_entry.id   AF-A0A5C8LIF3-F1
#
_cell.length_a   1.000
_cell.length_b   1.000
_cell.length_c   1.000
_cell.angle_alpha   90.00
_cell.angle_beta   90.00
_cell.angle_gamma   90.00
#
_symmetry.space_group_name_H-M   'P 1'
#
loop_
_entity.id
_entity.type
_entity.pdbx_description
1 polymer ?
#
loop_
_entity_poly.entity_id
_entity_poly.type
_entity_poly.pdbx_seq_one_letter_code
_entity_poly.pdbx_strand_id
1 'polypeptide(L)'
;MKISLLIGILFCSTLFACGEDQDDRFIFFLHNRFLEEHGLNESHPEFGRTEYNEILAEFEKSGLKVISEKRNGNVNAREYAIEIVNKIDSLINSGIEPEKITIVGTSKGGYIAQYVSTLADNPELNFVFVASFRNSDLENIPEINFCGNILTIYEKTDPFGVSAIRKKENSTCEIKNFKEIELNTGMGHGFLFKPLKEWIEPTIKWANGNYGLE
;
A
#
# COMPACT_ATOMS: atom_id res chain seq x y z
N MET A 1 -60.80 37.98 34.38
CA MET A 1 -59.76 38.11 33.33
C MET A 1 -58.86 36.89 33.38
N LYS A 2 -58.60 36.29 32.21
CA LYS A 2 -58.09 34.92 32.03
C LYS A 2 -56.60 34.82 32.41
N ILE A 3 -56.25 33.78 33.18
CA ILE A 3 -54.88 33.34 33.44
C ILE A 3 -54.53 32.35 32.34
N SER A 4 -53.58 32.70 31.46
CA SER A 4 -53.04 31.78 30.46
C SER A 4 -51.74 31.18 30.98
N LEU A 5 -51.77 29.87 31.23
CA LEU A 5 -50.62 29.03 31.55
C LEU A 5 -49.93 28.67 30.21
N LEU A 6 -48.71 29.18 29.97
CA LEU A 6 -47.88 28.72 28.84
C LEU A 6 -47.03 27.54 29.31
N ILE A 7 -47.34 26.35 28.81
CA ILE A 7 -46.49 25.16 28.94
C ILE A 7 -45.51 25.19 27.76
N GLY A 8 -44.25 25.49 28.03
CA GLY A 8 -43.17 25.38 27.06
C GLY A 8 -42.75 23.92 26.89
N ILE A 9 -43.11 23.31 25.76
CA ILE A 9 -42.62 21.97 25.38
C ILE A 9 -41.20 22.15 24.84
N LEU A 10 -40.21 21.72 25.61
CA LEU A 10 -38.81 21.67 25.22
C LEU A 10 -38.63 20.51 24.22
N PHE A 11 -38.62 20.81 22.92
CA PHE A 11 -38.26 19.87 21.88
C PHE A 11 -36.74 19.61 21.93
N CYS A 12 -36.33 18.62 22.71
CA CYS A 12 -34.97 18.09 22.68
C CYS A 12 -34.81 17.31 21.38
N SER A 13 -34.33 17.98 20.34
CA SER A 13 -33.96 17.34 19.07
C SER A 13 -32.60 16.67 19.29
N THR A 14 -32.63 15.39 19.63
CA THR A 14 -31.45 14.53 19.55
C THR A 14 -31.07 14.40 18.08
N LEU A 15 -30.10 15.21 17.65
CA LEU A 15 -29.37 14.99 16.41
C LEU A 15 -28.59 13.69 16.59
N PHE A 16 -29.20 12.58 16.17
CA PHE A 16 -28.45 11.38 15.81
C PHE A 16 -27.63 11.74 14.57
N ALA A 17 -26.43 12.26 14.79
CA ALA A 17 -25.36 12.13 13.82
C ALA A 17 -24.99 10.64 13.80
N CYS A 18 -25.76 9.84 13.06
CA CYS A 18 -25.25 8.60 12.51
C CYS A 18 -24.17 9.02 11.51
N GLY A 19 -22.94 9.23 11.99
CA GLY A 19 -21.80 9.01 11.12
C GLY A 19 -21.92 7.57 10.66
N GLU A 20 -21.99 7.35 9.35
CA GLU A 20 -21.68 6.01 8.83
C GLU A 20 -20.38 5.57 9.49
N ASP A 21 -20.37 4.38 10.10
CA ASP A 21 -19.14 3.69 10.45
C ASP A 21 -18.43 3.39 9.12
N GLN A 22 -17.75 4.40 8.57
CA GLN A 22 -16.95 4.23 7.38
C GLN A 22 -15.73 3.43 7.83
N ASP A 23 -15.71 2.13 7.51
CA ASP A 23 -14.53 1.27 7.64
C ASP A 23 -13.48 1.68 6.60
N ASP A 24 -13.00 2.92 6.75
CA ASP A 24 -12.10 3.55 5.82
C ASP A 24 -10.76 2.83 5.84
N ARG A 25 -10.44 2.20 4.71
CA ARG A 25 -9.16 1.54 4.47
C ARG A 25 -8.35 2.35 3.48
N PHE A 26 -7.11 2.63 3.84
CA PHE A 26 -6.20 3.48 3.10
C PHE A 26 -5.17 2.63 2.36
N ILE A 27 -4.88 3.02 1.12
CA ILE A 27 -3.78 2.44 0.36
C ILE A 27 -2.82 3.54 -0.10
N PHE A 28 -1.58 3.44 0.34
CA PHE A 28 -0.47 4.22 -0.22
C PHE A 28 0.07 3.47 -1.43
N PHE A 29 -0.04 4.03 -2.63
CA PHE A 29 0.52 3.41 -3.82
C PHE A 29 1.80 4.11 -4.27
N LEU A 30 2.90 3.36 -4.30
CA LEU A 30 4.24 3.82 -4.66
C LEU A 30 4.63 3.21 -6.02
N HIS A 31 4.57 4.02 -7.07
CA HIS A 31 4.84 3.59 -8.45
C HIS A 31 6.30 3.20 -8.70
N ASN A 32 6.58 2.56 -9.85
CA ASN A 32 7.91 2.13 -10.27
C ASN A 32 8.82 3.30 -10.73
N ARG A 33 10.11 2.99 -10.98
CA ARG A 33 11.11 3.98 -11.44
C ARG A 33 10.81 4.55 -12.82
N PHE A 34 10.29 3.74 -13.75
CA PHE A 34 10.00 4.21 -15.11
C PHE A 34 9.02 5.40 -15.06
N LEU A 35 7.91 5.27 -14.34
CA LEU A 35 6.95 6.37 -14.19
C LEU A 35 7.54 7.60 -13.46
N GLU A 36 8.53 7.40 -12.59
CA GLU A 36 9.21 8.51 -11.90
C GLU A 36 9.96 9.41 -12.88
N GLU A 37 10.64 8.80 -13.85
CA GLU A 37 11.54 9.48 -14.80
C GLU A 37 10.83 9.92 -16.09
N HIS A 38 9.61 9.42 -16.35
CA HIS A 38 8.91 9.61 -17.63
C HIS A 38 7.52 10.22 -17.46
N GLY A 39 6.91 10.65 -18.57
CA GLY A 39 5.54 11.16 -18.60
C GLY A 39 4.49 10.06 -18.39
N LEU A 40 3.29 10.41 -17.90
CA LEU A 40 2.18 9.46 -17.68
C LEU A 40 1.80 8.67 -18.95
N ASN A 41 1.94 9.29 -20.12
CA ASN A 41 1.58 8.71 -21.41
C ASN A 41 2.79 8.11 -22.16
N GLU A 42 3.97 8.19 -21.58
CA GLU A 42 5.19 7.67 -22.20
C GLU A 42 5.25 6.15 -22.06
N SER A 43 5.75 5.48 -23.10
CA SER A 43 5.79 4.02 -23.18
C SER A 43 7.22 3.51 -23.08
N HIS A 44 7.43 2.54 -22.20
CA HIS A 44 8.65 1.75 -22.21
C HIS A 44 8.70 0.92 -23.50
N PRO A 45 9.86 0.81 -24.19
CA PRO A 45 9.96 0.07 -25.44
C PRO A 45 9.50 -1.39 -25.36
N GLU A 46 9.66 -2.01 -24.19
CA GLU A 46 9.33 -3.42 -23.97
C GLU A 46 8.01 -3.64 -23.22
N PHE A 47 7.69 -2.77 -22.26
CA PHE A 47 6.58 -3.00 -21.31
C PHE A 47 5.36 -2.13 -21.59
N GLY A 48 5.47 -1.19 -22.53
CA GLY A 48 4.45 -0.20 -22.81
C GLY A 48 4.35 0.87 -21.73
N ARG A 49 3.21 1.55 -21.69
CA ARG A 49 2.92 2.61 -20.72
C ARG A 49 2.69 2.00 -19.33
N THR A 50 3.17 2.67 -18.28
CA THR A 50 2.70 2.39 -16.93
C THR A 50 1.26 2.91 -16.80
N GLU A 51 0.31 2.01 -16.65
CA GLU A 51 -1.13 2.27 -16.50
C GLU A 51 -1.44 2.78 -15.08
N TYR A 52 -0.77 3.85 -14.67
CA TYR A 52 -0.77 4.38 -13.31
C TYR A 52 -2.18 4.74 -12.84
N ASN A 53 -2.90 5.54 -13.62
CA ASN A 53 -4.24 5.99 -13.26
C ASN A 53 -5.23 4.82 -13.24
N GLU A 54 -5.03 3.83 -14.11
CA GLU A 54 -5.85 2.63 -14.15
C GLU A 54 -5.61 1.75 -12.90
N ILE A 55 -4.37 1.62 -12.45
CA ILE A 55 -4.03 0.96 -11.18
C ILE A 55 -4.70 1.66 -10.01
N LEU A 56 -4.61 3.00 -9.92
CA LEU A 56 -5.27 3.75 -8.85
C LEU A 56 -6.80 3.54 -8.89
N ALA A 57 -7.39 3.58 -10.09
CA ALA A 57 -8.82 3.40 -10.28
C ALA A 57 -9.31 2.01 -9.84
N GLU A 58 -8.52 0.94 -10.02
CA GLU A 58 -8.92 -0.38 -9.52
C GLU A 58 -8.97 -0.41 -7.98
N PHE A 59 -8.03 0.24 -7.30
CA PHE A 59 -8.08 0.37 -5.84
C PHE A 59 -9.27 1.23 -5.38
N GLU A 60 -9.51 2.38 -6.01
CA GLU A 60 -10.65 3.25 -5.70
C GLU A 60 -12.00 2.53 -5.91
N LYS A 61 -12.16 1.80 -7.02
CA LYS A 61 -13.38 1.02 -7.31
C LYS A 61 -13.66 -0.06 -6.28
N SER A 62 -12.62 -0.55 -5.58
CA SER A 62 -12.75 -1.51 -4.48
C SER A 62 -13.11 -0.88 -3.14
N GLY A 63 -13.32 0.44 -3.09
CA GLY A 63 -13.70 1.16 -1.87
C GLY A 63 -12.53 1.66 -1.02
N LEU A 64 -11.29 1.50 -1.49
CA LEU A 64 -10.10 1.95 -0.77
C LEU A 64 -9.87 3.45 -0.98
N LYS A 65 -9.45 4.15 0.09
CA LYS A 65 -8.96 5.53 0.03
C LYS A 65 -7.52 5.55 -0.47
N VAL A 66 -7.35 5.92 -1.74
CA VAL A 66 -6.04 5.90 -2.41
C VAL A 66 -5.25 7.18 -2.14
N ILE A 67 -4.04 7.01 -1.62
CA ILE A 67 -3.03 8.06 -1.45
C ILE A 67 -1.86 7.72 -2.36
N SER A 68 -1.67 8.52 -3.41
CA SER A 68 -0.55 8.35 -4.32
C SER A 68 -0.16 9.69 -4.93
N GLU A 69 1.13 9.86 -5.20
CA GLU A 69 1.63 10.98 -6.00
C GLU A 69 2.64 10.45 -7.01
N LYS A 70 2.68 11.08 -8.19
CA LYS A 70 3.78 10.88 -9.12
C LYS A 70 5.00 11.62 -8.57
N ARG A 71 6.03 10.87 -8.20
CA ARG A 71 7.29 11.41 -7.70
C ARG A 71 8.05 12.13 -8.81
N ASN A 72 8.66 13.26 -8.47
CA ASN A 72 9.45 14.07 -9.39
C ASN A 72 10.92 13.63 -9.35
N GLY A 73 11.27 12.62 -10.17
CA GLY A 73 12.64 12.31 -10.61
C GLY A 73 13.67 11.93 -9.54
N ASN A 74 14.12 10.67 -9.59
CA ASN A 74 15.25 10.09 -8.85
C ASN A 74 15.30 10.36 -7.34
N VAL A 75 14.16 10.23 -6.65
CA VAL A 75 14.14 10.34 -5.19
C VAL A 75 15.00 9.25 -4.54
N ASN A 76 15.67 9.56 -3.43
CA ASN A 76 16.30 8.52 -2.62
C ASN A 76 15.20 7.69 -1.93
N ALA A 77 15.29 6.36 -2.03
CA ALA A 77 14.22 5.49 -1.55
C ALA A 77 14.00 5.58 -0.04
N ARG A 78 15.09 5.68 0.74
CA ARG A 78 15.03 5.77 2.20
C ARG A 78 14.55 7.15 2.66
N GLU A 79 15.03 8.22 2.03
CA GLU A 79 14.57 9.59 2.36
C GLU A 79 13.07 9.74 2.07
N TYR A 80 12.60 9.26 0.93
CA TYR A 80 11.19 9.31 0.59
C TYR A 80 10.34 8.42 1.51
N ALA A 81 10.87 7.28 1.98
CA ALA A 81 10.18 6.45 2.97
C ALA A 81 9.93 7.21 4.29
N ILE A 82 10.83 8.10 4.73
CA ILE A 82 10.62 8.93 5.92
C ILE A 82 9.40 9.85 5.72
N GLU A 83 9.22 10.44 4.54
CA GLU A 83 8.05 11.26 4.23
C GLU A 83 6.76 10.44 4.29
N ILE A 84 6.78 9.20 3.79
CA ILE A 84 5.63 8.29 3.86
C ILE A 84 5.32 7.90 5.31
N VAL A 85 6.32 7.60 6.14
CA VAL A 85 6.13 7.32 7.58
C VAL A 85 5.44 8.51 8.26
N ASN A 86 5.88 9.74 8.01
CA ASN A 86 5.23 10.93 8.59
C ASN A 86 3.74 11.07 8.17
N LYS A 87 3.41 10.70 6.93
CA LYS A 87 2.01 10.67 6.44
C LYS A 87 1.21 9.56 7.15
N ILE A 88 1.80 8.38 7.35
CA ILE A 88 1.18 7.27 8.08
C ILE A 88 0.93 7.65 9.54
N ASP A 89 1.93 8.21 10.23
CA ASP A 89 1.81 8.66 11.63
C ASP A 89 0.71 9.72 11.77
N SER A 90 0.56 10.60 10.78
CA SER A 90 -0.53 11.59 10.77
C SER A 90 -1.91 10.93 10.70
N LEU A 91 -2.07 9.87 9.90
CA LEU A 91 -3.33 9.11 9.85
C LEU A 91 -3.58 8.37 11.18
N ILE A 92 -2.56 7.71 11.73
CA ILE A 92 -2.68 7.00 13.02
C ILE A 92 -3.05 7.97 14.14
N ASN A 93 -2.40 9.12 14.21
CA ASN A 93 -2.69 10.17 15.20
C ASN A 93 -4.10 10.78 15.04
N SER A 94 -4.71 10.65 13.85
CA SER A 94 -6.09 11.04 13.60
C SER A 94 -7.12 9.98 13.99
N GLY A 95 -6.67 8.81 14.46
CA GLY A 95 -7.53 7.72 14.94
C GLY A 95 -7.69 6.55 13.95
N ILE A 96 -6.94 6.53 12.84
CA ILE A 96 -6.97 5.40 11.90
C ILE A 96 -6.13 4.25 12.46
N GLU A 97 -6.73 3.07 12.58
CA GLU A 97 -6.04 1.86 13.04
C GLU A 97 -4.98 1.44 12.00
N PRO A 98 -3.75 1.05 12.44
CA PRO A 98 -2.69 0.65 11.50
C PRO A 98 -3.09 -0.48 10.55
N GLU A 99 -3.93 -1.44 11.00
CA GLU A 99 -4.44 -2.55 10.19
C GLU A 99 -5.37 -2.12 9.04
N LYS A 100 -5.77 -0.85 9.00
CA LYS A 100 -6.53 -0.24 7.90
C LYS A 100 -5.64 0.52 6.92
N ILE A 101 -4.32 0.56 7.14
CA ILE A 101 -3.36 1.27 6.30
C ILE A 101 -2.49 0.25 5.57
N THR A 102 -2.50 0.31 4.24
CA THR A 102 -1.71 -0.58 3.39
C THR A 102 -0.74 0.20 2.53
N ILE A 103 0.53 -0.18 2.53
CA ILE A 103 1.57 0.42 1.71
C ILE A 103 1.93 -0.55 0.59
N VAL A 104 1.60 -0.17 -0.64
CA VAL A 104 1.85 -0.97 -1.84
C VAL A 104 2.93 -0.29 -2.66
N GLY A 105 3.95 -1.05 -3.04
CA GLY A 105 5.04 -0.53 -3.85
C GLY A 105 5.43 -1.47 -4.97
N THR A 106 5.70 -0.90 -6.16
CA THR A 106 6.17 -1.64 -7.33
C THR A 106 7.61 -1.28 -7.67
N SER A 107 8.49 -2.26 -7.90
CA SER A 107 9.90 -2.02 -8.28
C SER A 107 10.59 -1.05 -7.32
N LYS A 108 11.10 0.11 -7.77
CA LYS A 108 11.63 1.17 -6.88
C LYS A 108 10.65 1.60 -5.79
N GLY A 109 9.36 1.71 -6.10
CA GLY A 109 8.32 1.98 -5.10
C GLY A 109 8.16 0.84 -4.08
N GLY A 110 8.43 -0.40 -4.47
CA GLY A 110 8.48 -1.55 -3.56
C GLY A 110 9.65 -1.49 -2.60
N TYR A 111 10.83 -1.03 -3.04
CA TYR A 111 11.95 -0.75 -2.14
C TYR A 111 11.63 0.39 -1.16
N ILE A 112 10.94 1.44 -1.61
CA ILE A 112 10.45 2.50 -0.71
C ILE A 112 9.50 1.88 0.34
N ALA A 113 8.53 1.07 -0.08
CA ALA A 113 7.60 0.40 0.85
C ALA A 113 8.34 -0.49 1.87
N GLN A 114 9.41 -1.16 1.47
CA GLN A 114 10.25 -1.94 2.38
C GLN A 114 10.98 -1.05 3.40
N TYR A 115 11.52 0.10 2.98
CA TYR A 115 12.06 1.08 3.93
C TYR A 115 10.99 1.63 4.86
N VAL A 116 9.75 1.85 4.39
CA VAL A 116 8.64 2.25 5.26
C VAL A 116 8.36 1.16 6.30
N SER A 117 8.32 -0.11 5.89
CA SER A 117 8.17 -1.26 6.79
C SER A 117 9.28 -1.31 7.86
N THR A 118 10.53 -1.04 7.46
CA THR A 118 11.66 -0.94 8.40
C THR A 118 11.55 0.23 9.36
N LEU A 119 11.19 1.41 8.85
CA LEU A 119 11.25 2.66 9.61
C LEU A 119 10.03 2.86 10.52
N ALA A 120 8.85 2.38 10.09
CA ALA A 120 7.63 2.45 10.88
C ALA A 120 7.65 1.44 12.05
N ASP A 121 8.35 0.31 11.87
CA ASP A 121 8.52 -0.76 12.88
C ASP A 121 7.20 -1.12 13.58
N ASN A 122 6.11 -1.17 12.80
CA ASN A 122 4.76 -1.38 13.30
C ASN A 122 4.21 -2.70 12.75
N PRO A 123 4.05 -3.74 13.61
CA PRO A 123 3.64 -5.07 13.17
C PRO A 123 2.19 -5.14 12.68
N GLU A 124 1.38 -4.09 12.91
CA GLU A 124 -0.03 -4.06 12.54
C GLU A 124 -0.26 -3.37 11.17
N LEU A 125 0.75 -2.70 10.59
CA LEU A 125 0.66 -2.13 9.24
C LEU A 125 0.66 -3.21 8.16
N ASN A 126 -0.03 -2.96 7.05
CA ASN A 126 -0.04 -3.86 5.89
C ASN A 126 0.91 -3.39 4.80
N PHE A 127 1.60 -4.35 4.17
CA PHE A 127 2.55 -4.09 3.10
C PHE A 127 2.34 -5.04 1.92
N VAL A 128 2.46 -4.51 0.72
CA VAL A 128 2.54 -5.30 -0.51
C VAL A 128 3.77 -4.90 -1.32
N PHE A 129 4.73 -5.81 -1.42
CA PHE A 129 5.98 -5.61 -2.15
C PHE A 129 5.90 -6.31 -3.50
N VAL A 130 5.81 -5.54 -4.58
CA VAL A 130 5.68 -6.06 -5.95
C VAL A 130 7.01 -5.88 -6.68
N ALA A 131 7.58 -6.98 -7.16
CA ALA A 131 8.80 -7.00 -7.99
C ALA A 131 9.97 -6.18 -7.42
N SER A 132 10.26 -6.34 -6.13
CA SER A 132 11.18 -5.43 -5.42
C SER A 132 12.17 -6.14 -4.49
N PHE A 133 12.56 -7.37 -4.79
CA PHE A 133 13.59 -8.06 -4.01
C PHE A 133 14.52 -8.88 -4.90
N ARG A 134 15.82 -8.83 -4.61
CA ARG A 134 16.87 -9.65 -5.22
C ARG A 134 17.73 -10.29 -4.13
N ASN A 135 18.31 -11.45 -4.41
CA ASN A 135 19.21 -12.12 -3.47
C ASN A 135 20.39 -11.24 -3.02
N SER A 136 20.92 -10.41 -3.92
CA SER A 136 21.99 -9.45 -3.61
C SER A 136 21.62 -8.42 -2.56
N ASP A 137 20.32 -8.17 -2.36
CA ASP A 137 19.82 -7.15 -1.44
C ASP A 137 20.04 -7.53 0.03
N LEU A 138 20.29 -8.82 0.30
CA LEU A 138 20.71 -9.28 1.62
C LEU A 138 22.08 -8.69 2.03
N GLU A 139 22.95 -8.42 1.05
CA GLU A 139 24.30 -7.87 1.27
C GLU A 139 24.37 -6.37 0.97
N ASN A 140 23.66 -5.92 -0.07
CA ASN A 140 23.74 -4.54 -0.56
C ASN A 140 22.90 -3.55 0.25
N ILE A 141 21.77 -4.00 0.81
CA ILE A 141 20.86 -3.21 1.65
C ILE A 141 20.46 -3.99 2.91
N PRO A 142 21.46 -4.39 3.73
CA PRO A 142 21.23 -5.23 4.90
C PRO A 142 20.38 -4.53 5.96
N GLU A 143 20.28 -3.20 5.91
CA GLU A 143 19.49 -2.39 6.85
C GLU A 143 17.98 -2.52 6.66
N ILE A 144 17.50 -3.02 5.51
CA ILE A 144 16.06 -3.30 5.35
C ILE A 144 15.67 -4.48 6.22
N ASN A 145 14.81 -4.19 7.20
CA ASN A 145 14.14 -5.12 8.10
C ASN A 145 12.64 -5.11 7.84
N PHE A 146 12.05 -6.26 7.52
CA PHE A 146 10.62 -6.38 7.30
C PHE A 146 9.87 -6.39 8.63
N CYS A 147 8.85 -5.54 8.75
CA CYS A 147 7.92 -5.49 9.88
C CYS A 147 6.51 -5.11 9.43
N GLY A 148 5.49 -5.83 9.90
CA GLY A 148 4.09 -5.69 9.49
C GLY A 148 3.49 -6.98 8.95
N ASN A 149 2.29 -6.87 8.38
CA ASN A 149 1.64 -7.93 7.59
C ASN A 149 2.09 -7.81 6.14
N ILE A 150 2.82 -8.80 5.63
CA ILE A 150 3.56 -8.69 4.37
C ILE A 150 3.05 -9.66 3.31
N LEU A 151 2.65 -9.10 2.18
CA LEU A 151 2.45 -9.80 0.92
C LEU A 151 3.59 -9.48 -0.04
N THR A 152 4.26 -10.49 -0.56
CA THR A 152 5.24 -10.34 -1.65
C THR A 152 4.70 -10.93 -2.93
N ILE A 153 4.87 -10.22 -4.04
CA ILE A 153 4.43 -10.66 -5.36
C ILE A 153 5.58 -10.46 -6.34
N TYR A 154 6.02 -11.53 -6.99
CA TYR A 154 7.07 -11.47 -8.01
C TYR A 154 6.69 -12.33 -9.20
N GLU A 155 7.26 -12.04 -10.36
CA GLU A 155 7.06 -12.83 -11.57
C GLU A 155 8.27 -13.71 -11.80
N LYS A 156 8.05 -15.01 -12.06
CA LYS A 156 9.11 -15.99 -12.25
C LYS A 156 10.09 -15.60 -13.37
N THR A 157 9.56 -14.94 -14.40
CA THR A 157 10.34 -14.49 -15.57
C THR A 157 10.98 -13.11 -15.38
N ASP A 158 10.75 -12.44 -14.24
CA ASP A 158 11.32 -11.12 -13.94
C ASP A 158 12.79 -11.26 -13.49
N PRO A 159 13.77 -10.71 -14.23
CA PRO A 159 15.17 -10.75 -13.82
C PRO A 159 15.47 -9.89 -12.57
N PHE A 160 14.52 -9.06 -12.14
CA PHE A 160 14.68 -8.08 -11.08
C PHE A 160 13.88 -8.42 -9.81
N GLY A 161 13.15 -9.53 -9.80
CA GLY A 161 12.36 -10.00 -8.66
C GLY A 161 12.55 -11.50 -8.42
N VAL A 162 12.87 -11.87 -7.19
CA VAL A 162 12.91 -13.27 -6.72
C VAL A 162 12.15 -13.41 -5.40
N SER A 163 11.98 -14.65 -4.93
CA SER A 163 11.40 -14.95 -3.62
C SER A 163 12.10 -14.16 -2.49
N ALA A 164 11.29 -13.49 -1.68
CA ALA A 164 11.72 -12.68 -0.54
C ALA A 164 11.69 -13.44 0.80
N ILE A 165 11.45 -14.77 0.77
CA ILE A 165 11.42 -15.62 1.97
C ILE A 165 12.69 -15.45 2.80
N ARG A 166 13.87 -15.41 2.17
CA ARG A 166 15.14 -15.20 2.89
C ARG A 166 15.22 -13.84 3.58
N LYS A 167 14.67 -12.79 2.99
CA LYS A 167 14.61 -11.46 3.64
C LYS A 167 13.66 -11.47 4.83
N LYS A 168 12.51 -12.15 4.70
CA LYS A 168 11.59 -12.39 5.82
C LYS A 168 12.26 -13.17 6.95
N GLU A 169 13.02 -14.22 6.65
CA GLU A 169 13.76 -15.01 7.64
C GLU A 169 14.89 -14.23 8.33
N ASN A 170 15.53 -13.30 7.61
CA ASN A 170 16.59 -12.44 8.16
C ASN A 170 16.04 -11.21 8.91
N SER A 171 14.73 -10.99 8.91
CA SER A 171 14.12 -9.84 9.59
C SER A 171 13.90 -10.16 11.07
N THR A 172 14.12 -9.17 11.92
CA THR A 172 14.05 -9.31 13.37
C THR A 172 12.66 -9.05 13.95
N CYS A 173 11.79 -8.35 13.19
CA CYS A 173 10.40 -8.15 13.61
C CYS A 173 9.59 -9.44 13.40
N GLU A 174 8.71 -9.75 14.35
CA GLU A 174 7.82 -10.90 14.24
C GLU A 174 6.73 -10.63 13.18
N ILE A 175 6.84 -11.31 12.04
CA ILE A 175 5.88 -11.17 10.94
C ILE A 175 4.77 -12.21 11.12
N LYS A 176 3.65 -11.78 11.70
CA LYS A 176 2.47 -12.61 11.97
C LYS A 176 1.84 -13.16 10.69
N ASN A 177 1.65 -12.27 9.71
CA ASN A 177 1.05 -12.61 8.42
C ASN A 177 2.09 -12.40 7.32
N PHE A 178 2.49 -13.50 6.67
CA PHE A 178 3.34 -13.47 5.50
C PHE A 178 2.75 -14.35 4.40
N LYS A 179 2.65 -13.79 3.20
CA LYS A 179 2.29 -14.54 2.00
C LYS A 179 3.18 -14.12 0.84
N GLU A 180 3.54 -15.08 0.02
CA GLU A 180 4.29 -14.84 -1.21
C GLU A 180 3.54 -15.46 -2.39
N ILE A 181 3.50 -14.73 -3.51
CA ILE A 181 2.92 -15.16 -4.77
C ILE A 181 3.98 -15.10 -5.86
N GLU A 182 4.29 -16.24 -6.45
CA GLU A 182 5.04 -16.35 -7.70
C GLU A 182 4.07 -16.34 -8.89
N LEU A 183 4.15 -15.30 -9.70
CA LEU A 183 3.44 -15.18 -10.95
C LEU A 183 4.15 -15.93 -12.08
N ASN A 184 3.37 -16.41 -13.03
CA ASN A 184 3.83 -17.15 -14.21
C ASN A 184 3.19 -16.58 -15.48
N THR A 185 3.07 -15.25 -15.56
CA THR A 185 2.46 -14.52 -16.67
C THR A 185 3.36 -14.50 -17.91
N GLY A 186 4.68 -14.66 -17.73
CA GLY A 186 5.66 -14.52 -18.80
C GLY A 186 5.93 -13.07 -19.21
N MET A 187 5.44 -12.09 -18.44
CA MET A 187 5.59 -10.66 -18.75
C MET A 187 6.88 -10.02 -18.23
N GLY A 188 7.78 -10.81 -17.62
CA GLY A 188 9.02 -10.30 -17.01
C GLY A 188 8.71 -9.19 -16.01
N HIS A 189 9.54 -8.15 -15.93
CA HIS A 189 9.29 -7.00 -15.06
C HIS A 189 8.05 -6.18 -15.46
N GLY A 190 7.55 -6.34 -16.69
CA GLY A 190 6.43 -5.56 -17.23
C GLY A 190 5.07 -5.88 -16.62
N PHE A 191 4.92 -6.97 -15.85
CA PHE A 191 3.63 -7.32 -15.23
C PHE A 191 3.09 -6.21 -14.32
N LEU A 192 3.97 -5.48 -13.65
CA LEU A 192 3.62 -4.38 -12.74
C LEU A 192 3.19 -3.09 -13.45
N PHE A 193 3.37 -3.00 -14.78
CA PHE A 193 2.97 -1.81 -15.55
C PHE A 193 1.46 -1.72 -15.75
N LYS A 194 0.74 -2.82 -15.54
CA LYS A 194 -0.69 -2.95 -15.84
C LYS A 194 -1.45 -3.42 -14.60
N PRO A 195 -2.74 -3.08 -14.46
CA PRO A 195 -3.59 -3.56 -13.38
C PRO A 195 -4.02 -5.01 -13.64
N LEU A 196 -3.05 -5.93 -13.70
CA LEU A 196 -3.32 -7.36 -13.85
C LEU A 196 -4.00 -7.87 -12.59
N LYS A 197 -5.06 -8.66 -12.77
CA LYS A 197 -5.83 -9.25 -11.66
C LYS A 197 -4.95 -10.06 -10.72
N GLU A 198 -3.95 -10.72 -11.28
CA GLU A 198 -2.98 -11.59 -10.62
C GLU A 198 -2.20 -10.89 -9.50
N TRP A 199 -2.05 -9.56 -9.54
CA TRP A 199 -1.45 -8.82 -8.43
C TRP A 199 -2.40 -7.79 -7.80
N ILE A 200 -3.37 -7.24 -8.55
CA ILE A 200 -4.36 -6.29 -8.04
C ILE A 200 -5.33 -6.97 -7.07
N GLU A 201 -5.93 -8.12 -7.41
CA GLU A 201 -6.92 -8.79 -6.56
C GLU A 201 -6.32 -9.24 -5.21
N PRO A 202 -5.13 -9.89 -5.17
CA PRO A 202 -4.46 -10.20 -3.91
C PRO A 202 -4.13 -8.95 -3.09
N THR A 203 -3.73 -7.85 -3.75
CA THR A 203 -3.44 -6.57 -3.07
C THR A 203 -4.69 -6.01 -2.39
N ILE A 204 -5.83 -6.02 -3.09
CA ILE A 204 -7.11 -5.56 -2.54
C ILE A 204 -7.54 -6.45 -1.37
N LYS A 205 -7.43 -7.78 -1.50
CA LYS A 205 -7.72 -8.71 -0.40
C LYS A 205 -6.85 -8.43 0.81
N TRP A 206 -5.54 -8.25 0.61
CA TRP A 206 -4.59 -7.93 1.66
C TRP A 206 -4.94 -6.61 2.37
N ALA A 207 -5.29 -5.58 1.61
CA ALA A 207 -5.70 -4.28 2.16
C ALA A 207 -7.00 -4.33 2.99
N ASN A 208 -7.86 -5.32 2.72
CA ASN A 208 -9.05 -5.61 3.48
C ASN A 208 -8.82 -6.56 4.67
N GLY A 209 -7.56 -6.87 5.00
CA GLY A 209 -7.21 -7.76 6.11
C GLY A 209 -7.44 -9.26 5.82
N ASN A 210 -7.73 -9.62 4.56
CA ASN A 210 -7.84 -11.02 4.15
C ASN A 210 -6.44 -11.57 3.82
N TYR A 211 -5.72 -11.97 4.87
CA TYR A 211 -4.37 -12.52 4.75
C TYR A 211 -4.34 -13.97 4.21
N GLY A 212 -5.47 -14.66 4.19
CA GLY A 212 -5.61 -16.00 3.59
C GLY A 212 -5.61 -15.95 2.06
N LEU A 213 -5.95 -14.80 1.48
CA LEU A 213 -6.21 -14.58 0.05
C LEU A 213 -7.39 -15.38 -0.51
N GLU A 214 -8.30 -15.81 0.36
CA GLU A 214 -9.52 -16.56 0.00
C GLU A 214 -10.53 -15.68 -0.74
#